data_AF-A0A0B7FM20-F1
#
_entry.id   AF-A0A0B7FM20-F1
#
_cell.length_a   1.000
_cell.length_b   1.000
_cell.length_c   1.000
_cell.angle_alpha   90.00
_cell.angle_beta   90.00
_cell.angle_gamma   90.00
#
_symmetry.space_group_name_H-M   'P 1'
#
loop_
_entity.id
_entity.type
_entity.pdbx_description
1 polymer ?
#
loop_
_entity_poly.entity_id
_entity_poly.type
_entity_poly.pdbx_seq_one_letter_code
_entity_poly.pdbx_strand_id
1 'polypeptide(L)'
;MRVPTLKAEEKEGKCDHCGRESQSLNSCSDCRKAWYCSNQCLEGHWKVHRLYCLDHSELTTADRLALAALAGSPPRDPDVLKDFGFLRAQIPSSRTHLFDLFRGIFNQGGVDPRVIHQFRLDGTLVHCIQTFYDAVPEANRGECYSWFLRNQHLLMPPQFNDISYEVLDDDALQHAWWFIGGSASDTTTEIKSRIQPWPEEKHRCFKFIQLLLRAGFRLSPDRPEWLQFGFCGCKSDAEETRLWAAYLKLVRAVTFDQFYHAYNKSSLPTLFSAHGLPITNPFVLDILGDTPRRTKSVWSLKQFALGYYQQLAAPLLADYGFGNCGDEETIYSLQQIYRKIFVEANANPLTLHEACLQGKLFEHTKQLTRVDPKFVSLMKNIHPVEQSST
;
A
#
# COMPACT_ATOMS: atom_id res chain seq x y z
N MET A 1 -27.06 -3.23 -3.06
CA MET A 1 -27.08 -2.68 -4.44
C MET A 1 -28.28 -3.25 -5.19
N ARG A 2 -28.92 -2.45 -6.06
CA ARG A 2 -30.16 -2.78 -6.78
C ARG A 2 -29.88 -3.72 -7.96
N VAL A 3 -30.78 -4.67 -8.20
CA VAL A 3 -30.84 -5.43 -9.45
C VAL A 3 -31.77 -4.66 -10.41
N PRO A 4 -31.40 -4.48 -11.69
CA PRO A 4 -32.27 -3.86 -12.68
C PRO A 4 -33.57 -4.65 -12.87
N THR A 5 -34.56 -4.03 -13.49
CA THR A 5 -35.78 -4.71 -13.93
C THR A 5 -35.72 -5.00 -15.43
N LEU A 6 -36.59 -5.87 -15.92
CA LEU A 6 -36.76 -6.03 -17.36
C LEU A 6 -37.65 -4.93 -17.96
N LYS A 7 -37.26 -4.47 -19.15
CA LYS A 7 -38.04 -3.55 -19.98
C LYS A 7 -38.62 -4.30 -21.17
N ALA A 8 -39.89 -4.06 -21.46
CA ALA A 8 -40.59 -4.65 -22.60
C ALA A 8 -40.00 -4.12 -23.92
N GLU A 9 -39.20 -4.96 -24.58
CA GLU A 9 -38.58 -4.70 -25.89
C GLU A 9 -38.63 -5.97 -26.76
N GLU A 10 -39.66 -6.80 -26.53
CA GLU A 10 -39.86 -8.19 -26.98
C GLU A 10 -39.11 -8.58 -28.27
N LYS A 11 -38.17 -9.51 -28.10
CA LYS A 11 -37.38 -10.10 -29.18
C LYS A 11 -37.32 -11.61 -29.06
N GLU A 12 -37.31 -12.31 -30.19
CA GLU A 12 -37.01 -13.74 -30.25
C GLU A 12 -35.51 -14.01 -30.15
N GLY A 13 -35.11 -15.01 -29.36
CA GLY A 13 -33.71 -15.41 -29.24
C GLY A 13 -33.43 -16.30 -28.04
N LYS A 14 -32.16 -16.40 -27.64
CA LYS A 14 -31.71 -17.15 -26.47
C LYS A 14 -31.60 -16.24 -25.24
N CYS A 15 -32.09 -16.71 -24.09
CA CYS A 15 -31.91 -16.03 -22.82
C CYS A 15 -30.45 -16.09 -22.36
N ASP A 16 -29.87 -14.95 -21.98
CA ASP A 16 -28.45 -14.85 -21.57
C ASP A 16 -28.11 -15.61 -20.29
N HIS A 17 -29.12 -15.98 -19.48
CA HIS A 17 -28.93 -16.76 -18.27
C HIS A 17 -29.14 -18.26 -18.50
N CYS A 18 -30.33 -18.67 -18.95
CA CYS A 18 -30.71 -20.08 -19.03
C CYS A 18 -30.44 -20.72 -20.40
N GLY A 19 -30.03 -19.94 -21.40
CA GLY A 19 -29.73 -20.41 -22.76
C GLY A 19 -30.94 -20.89 -23.57
N ARG A 20 -32.13 -20.97 -22.97
CA ARG A 20 -33.35 -21.40 -23.67
C ARG A 20 -33.77 -20.37 -24.70
N GLU A 21 -34.23 -20.89 -25.85
CA GLU A 21 -34.91 -20.07 -26.85
C GLU A 21 -36.28 -19.62 -26.32
N SER A 22 -36.62 -18.37 -26.59
CA SER A 22 -37.89 -17.77 -26.21
C SER A 22 -38.36 -16.82 -27.30
N GLN A 23 -39.68 -16.77 -27.50
CA GLN A 23 -40.32 -15.85 -28.43
C GLN A 23 -40.47 -14.44 -27.86
N SER A 24 -40.40 -14.27 -26.53
CA SER A 24 -40.48 -12.97 -25.86
C SER A 24 -39.38 -12.85 -24.83
N LEU A 25 -38.23 -12.33 -25.26
CA LEU A 25 -37.17 -11.86 -24.36
C LEU A 25 -37.33 -10.37 -24.12
N ASN A 26 -37.10 -9.97 -22.87
CA ASN A 26 -37.08 -8.59 -22.45
C ASN A 26 -35.64 -8.14 -22.18
N SER A 27 -35.35 -6.87 -22.43
CA SER A 27 -34.01 -6.32 -22.25
C SER A 27 -33.81 -5.84 -20.81
N CYS A 28 -32.56 -5.83 -20.35
CA CYS A 28 -32.20 -5.16 -19.10
C CYS A 28 -32.56 -3.66 -19.17
N SER A 29 -33.26 -3.13 -18.15
CA SER A 29 -33.73 -1.73 -18.15
C SER A 29 -32.60 -0.71 -18.26
N ASP A 30 -31.43 -1.06 -17.73
CA ASP A 30 -30.34 -0.11 -17.53
C ASP A 30 -29.44 -0.04 -18.76
N CYS A 31 -28.87 -1.19 -19.18
CA CYS A 31 -27.95 -1.21 -20.31
C CYS A 31 -28.60 -1.54 -21.66
N ARG A 32 -29.76 -2.21 -21.67
CA ARG A 32 -30.43 -2.78 -22.87
C ARG A 32 -29.56 -3.69 -23.76
N LYS A 33 -28.45 -4.18 -23.22
CA LYS A 33 -27.47 -5.03 -23.93
C LYS A 33 -27.62 -6.53 -23.64
N ALA A 34 -28.43 -6.89 -22.65
CA ALA A 34 -28.68 -8.28 -22.27
C ALA A 34 -30.18 -8.58 -22.23
N TRP A 35 -30.53 -9.83 -22.51
CA TRP A 35 -31.88 -10.29 -22.83
C TRP A 35 -32.27 -11.52 -22.01
N TYR A 36 -33.46 -11.46 -21.39
CA TYR A 36 -33.92 -12.47 -20.44
C TYR A 36 -35.39 -12.82 -20.64
N CYS A 37 -35.74 -14.09 -20.36
CA CYS A 37 -37.13 -14.54 -20.39
C CYS A 37 -37.92 -14.13 -19.13
N SER A 38 -37.24 -13.77 -18.02
CA SER A 38 -37.89 -13.38 -16.77
C SER A 38 -36.94 -12.62 -15.83
N ASN A 39 -37.52 -11.84 -14.89
CA ASN A 39 -36.72 -11.14 -13.86
C ASN A 39 -35.90 -12.14 -13.03
N GLN A 40 -36.40 -13.35 -12.81
CA GLN A 40 -35.64 -14.41 -12.12
C GLN A 40 -34.36 -14.81 -12.88
N CYS A 41 -34.40 -14.85 -14.21
CA CYS A 41 -33.21 -15.11 -15.02
C CYS A 41 -32.23 -13.92 -14.99
N LEU A 42 -32.72 -12.69 -14.96
CA LEU A 42 -31.88 -11.50 -14.76
C LEU A 42 -31.22 -11.52 -13.37
N GLU A 43 -31.98 -11.77 -12.30
CA GLU A 43 -31.47 -11.88 -10.93
C GLU A 43 -30.42 -12.98 -10.79
N GLY A 44 -30.67 -14.16 -11.36
CA GLY A 44 -29.71 -15.28 -11.37
C GLY A 44 -28.42 -14.95 -12.13
N HIS A 45 -28.53 -14.20 -13.23
CA HIS A 45 -27.36 -13.77 -14.02
C HIS A 45 -26.64 -12.56 -13.43
N TRP A 46 -27.27 -11.83 -12.50
CA TRP A 46 -26.80 -10.50 -12.10
C TRP A 46 -25.35 -10.51 -11.58
N LYS A 47 -24.91 -11.59 -10.94
CA LYS A 47 -23.52 -11.77 -10.49
C LYS A 47 -22.47 -11.66 -11.60
N VAL A 48 -22.84 -11.97 -12.84
CA VAL A 48 -21.98 -11.83 -14.03
C VAL A 48 -22.40 -10.62 -14.84
N HIS A 49 -23.70 -10.43 -15.08
CA HIS A 49 -24.23 -9.35 -15.92
C HIS A 49 -23.79 -7.96 -15.46
N ARG A 50 -23.77 -7.74 -14.14
CA ARG A 50 -23.41 -6.45 -13.57
C ARG A 50 -22.04 -5.95 -13.98
N LEU A 51 -21.09 -6.87 -14.23
CA LEU A 51 -19.71 -6.55 -14.56
C LEU A 51 -19.57 -5.77 -15.87
N TYR A 52 -20.55 -5.87 -16.76
CA TYR A 52 -20.60 -5.14 -18.03
C TYR A 52 -21.89 -4.32 -18.22
N CYS A 53 -22.80 -4.36 -17.23
CA CYS A 53 -24.01 -3.54 -17.19
C CYS A 53 -23.76 -2.20 -16.51
N LEU A 54 -23.00 -2.20 -15.41
CA LEU A 54 -22.74 -1.02 -14.60
C LEU A 54 -21.57 -0.20 -15.15
N ASP A 55 -21.54 1.08 -14.82
CA ASP A 55 -20.38 1.91 -15.08
C ASP A 55 -19.20 1.49 -14.17
N HIS A 56 -17.98 1.71 -14.65
CA HIS A 56 -16.77 1.28 -13.94
C HIS A 56 -16.65 1.90 -12.53
N SER A 57 -17.18 3.11 -12.33
CA SER A 57 -17.22 3.80 -11.03
C SER A 57 -18.17 3.15 -10.02
N GLU A 58 -19.15 2.38 -10.48
CA GLU A 58 -20.12 1.67 -9.63
C GLU A 58 -19.66 0.26 -9.25
N LEU A 59 -18.62 -0.25 -9.91
CA LEU A 59 -18.04 -1.56 -9.64
C LEU A 59 -17.20 -1.51 -8.36
N THR A 60 -17.38 -2.50 -7.49
CA THR A 60 -16.48 -2.71 -6.35
C THR A 60 -15.10 -3.18 -6.81
N THR A 61 -14.09 -3.12 -5.95
CA THR A 61 -12.77 -3.70 -6.27
C THR A 61 -12.83 -5.21 -6.52
N ALA A 62 -13.76 -5.94 -5.88
CA ALA A 62 -13.96 -7.36 -6.16
C ALA A 62 -14.56 -7.59 -7.56
N ASP A 63 -15.51 -6.76 -7.99
CA ASP A 63 -16.07 -6.82 -9.33
C ASP A 63 -14.99 -6.59 -10.40
N ARG A 64 -14.12 -5.59 -10.18
CA ARG A 64 -13.00 -5.29 -11.08
C ARG A 64 -11.94 -6.40 -11.09
N LEU A 65 -11.72 -7.07 -9.95
CA LEU A 65 -10.88 -8.26 -9.90
C LEU A 65 -11.51 -9.45 -10.66
N ALA A 66 -12.82 -9.63 -10.56
CA ALA A 66 -13.54 -10.66 -11.31
C ALA A 66 -13.47 -10.42 -12.82
N LEU A 67 -13.58 -9.16 -13.28
CA LEU A 67 -13.33 -8.79 -14.67
C LEU A 67 -11.92 -9.17 -15.14
N ALA A 68 -10.90 -8.88 -14.31
CA ALA A 68 -9.52 -9.25 -14.60
C ALA A 68 -9.36 -10.79 -14.71
N ALA A 69 -9.98 -11.53 -13.79
CA ALA A 69 -10.00 -13.00 -13.79
C ALA A 69 -10.70 -13.59 -15.02
N LEU A 70 -11.80 -13.00 -15.48
CA LEU A 70 -12.51 -13.40 -16.70
C LEU A 70 -11.67 -13.13 -17.95
N ALA A 71 -10.97 -11.98 -17.99
CA ALA A 71 -10.07 -11.62 -19.07
C ALA A 71 -8.76 -12.43 -19.06
N GLY A 72 -8.48 -13.18 -18.00
CA GLY A 72 -7.24 -13.94 -17.83
C GLY A 72 -5.99 -13.06 -17.71
N SER A 73 -6.14 -11.78 -17.36
CA SER A 73 -5.03 -10.84 -17.23
C SER A 73 -4.98 -10.24 -15.82
N PRO A 74 -3.79 -10.07 -15.20
CA PRO A 74 -3.67 -9.53 -13.86
C PRO A 74 -4.29 -8.12 -13.72
N PRO A 75 -4.87 -7.77 -12.56
CA PRO A 75 -5.45 -6.45 -12.35
C PRO A 75 -4.38 -5.36 -12.42
N ARG A 76 -4.79 -4.18 -12.91
CA ARG A 76 -3.94 -2.96 -12.95
C ARG A 76 -4.50 -1.82 -12.08
N ASP A 77 -5.74 -1.98 -11.62
CA ASP A 77 -6.43 -1.01 -10.79
C ASP A 77 -5.73 -0.90 -9.42
N PRO A 78 -5.26 0.30 -9.00
CA PRO A 78 -4.53 0.48 -7.75
C PRO A 78 -5.30 0.03 -6.51
N ASP A 79 -6.62 0.26 -6.47
CA ASP A 79 -7.44 -0.12 -5.32
C ASP A 79 -7.57 -1.64 -5.25
N VAL A 80 -7.73 -2.31 -6.39
CA VAL A 80 -7.73 -3.78 -6.47
C VAL A 80 -6.39 -4.34 -5.99
N LEU A 81 -5.28 -3.76 -6.46
CA LEU A 81 -3.94 -4.20 -6.08
C LEU A 81 -3.71 -4.04 -4.56
N LYS A 82 -4.22 -2.96 -3.97
CA LYS A 82 -4.14 -2.68 -2.54
C LYS A 82 -5.02 -3.63 -1.72
N ASP A 83 -6.29 -3.74 -2.08
CA ASP A 83 -7.32 -4.48 -1.34
C ASP A 83 -7.05 -5.99 -1.28
N PHE A 84 -6.55 -6.55 -2.38
CA PHE A 84 -6.38 -7.99 -2.54
C PHE A 84 -4.92 -8.43 -2.42
N GLY A 85 -4.08 -7.61 -1.77
CA GLY A 85 -2.75 -8.02 -1.34
C GLY A 85 -1.65 -8.02 -2.40
N PHE A 86 -1.96 -7.66 -3.64
CA PHE A 86 -0.98 -7.63 -4.73
C PHE A 86 0.14 -6.62 -4.49
N LEU A 87 -0.16 -5.47 -3.85
CA LEU A 87 0.87 -4.50 -3.44
C LEU A 87 1.72 -5.01 -2.28
N ARG A 88 1.22 -5.95 -1.48
CA ARG A 88 1.96 -6.49 -0.32
C ARG A 88 2.92 -7.60 -0.73
N ALA A 89 2.62 -8.28 -1.84
CA ALA A 89 3.46 -9.31 -2.42
C ALA A 89 4.76 -8.73 -2.98
N GLN A 90 5.88 -9.16 -2.39
CA GLN A 90 7.24 -8.73 -2.73
C GLN A 90 7.80 -9.52 -3.93
N ILE A 91 7.35 -10.76 -4.12
CA ILE A 91 7.85 -11.62 -5.19
C ILE A 91 6.85 -11.66 -6.36
N PRO A 92 7.30 -11.57 -7.63
CA PRO A 92 6.40 -11.63 -8.78
C PRO A 92 5.53 -12.91 -8.84
N SER A 93 6.08 -14.08 -8.49
CA SER A 93 5.33 -15.34 -8.49
C SER A 93 4.20 -15.35 -7.46
N SER A 94 4.38 -14.69 -6.31
CA SER A 94 3.31 -14.51 -5.32
C SER A 94 2.10 -13.75 -5.88
N ARG A 95 2.33 -12.77 -6.77
CA ARG A 95 1.25 -12.03 -7.44
C ARG A 95 0.49 -12.94 -8.40
N THR A 96 1.17 -13.83 -9.09
CA THR A 96 0.53 -14.86 -9.93
C THR A 96 -0.32 -15.80 -9.09
N HIS A 97 0.21 -16.30 -7.96
CA HIS A 97 -0.58 -17.16 -7.06
C HIS A 97 -1.82 -16.46 -6.51
N LEU A 98 -1.73 -15.20 -6.11
CA LEU A 98 -2.90 -14.40 -5.71
C LEU A 98 -3.93 -14.30 -6.83
N PHE A 99 -3.48 -14.00 -8.06
CA PHE A 99 -4.38 -13.90 -9.19
C PHE A 99 -5.07 -15.23 -9.50
N ASP A 100 -4.32 -16.34 -9.48
CA ASP A 100 -4.86 -17.67 -9.70
C ASP A 100 -5.85 -18.12 -8.62
N LEU A 101 -5.61 -17.73 -7.37
CA LEU A 101 -6.51 -17.97 -6.24
C LEU A 101 -7.88 -17.31 -6.48
N PHE A 102 -7.90 -16.02 -6.81
CA PHE A 102 -9.15 -15.32 -7.09
C PHE A 102 -9.80 -15.76 -8.40
N ARG A 103 -9.00 -16.11 -9.41
CA ARG A 103 -9.51 -16.68 -10.67
C ARG A 103 -10.22 -18.00 -10.45
N GLY A 104 -9.70 -18.87 -9.57
CA GLY A 104 -10.36 -20.11 -9.17
C GLY A 104 -11.73 -19.85 -8.53
N ILE A 105 -11.78 -18.92 -7.56
CA ILE A 105 -13.00 -18.52 -6.86
C ILE A 105 -14.08 -18.01 -7.84
N PHE A 106 -13.73 -17.11 -8.75
CA PHE A 106 -14.71 -16.51 -9.66
C PHE A 106 -15.10 -17.43 -10.81
N ASN A 107 -14.12 -18.01 -11.52
CA ASN A 107 -14.39 -18.72 -12.77
C ASN A 107 -14.83 -20.17 -12.54
N GLN A 108 -14.21 -20.88 -11.58
CA GLN A 108 -14.55 -22.28 -11.28
C GLN A 108 -15.61 -22.37 -10.19
N GLY A 109 -15.48 -21.53 -9.15
CA GLY A 109 -16.42 -21.48 -8.04
C GLY A 109 -17.75 -20.79 -8.37
N GLY A 110 -17.76 -19.91 -9.37
CA GLY A 110 -18.94 -19.11 -9.71
C GLY A 110 -19.42 -18.21 -8.55
N VAL A 111 -18.51 -17.88 -7.62
CA VAL A 111 -18.81 -17.06 -6.43
C VAL A 111 -19.07 -15.64 -6.87
N ASP A 112 -20.12 -15.04 -6.32
CA ASP A 112 -20.49 -13.66 -6.62
C ASP A 112 -19.42 -12.69 -6.07
N PRO A 113 -18.87 -11.79 -6.90
CA PRO A 113 -17.87 -10.82 -6.45
C PRO A 113 -18.33 -9.94 -5.28
N ARG A 114 -19.64 -9.71 -5.14
CA ARG A 114 -20.22 -8.97 -4.00
C ARG A 114 -19.96 -9.66 -2.67
N VAL A 115 -19.99 -11.00 -2.66
CA VAL A 115 -19.70 -11.79 -1.46
C VAL A 115 -18.24 -11.60 -1.07
N ILE A 116 -17.32 -11.69 -2.04
CA ILE A 116 -15.89 -11.46 -1.81
C ILE A 116 -15.61 -10.03 -1.32
N HIS A 117 -16.29 -9.04 -1.90
CA HIS A 117 -16.20 -7.65 -1.43
C HIS A 117 -16.64 -7.52 0.03
N GLN A 118 -17.75 -8.14 0.41
CA GLN A 118 -18.25 -8.07 1.79
C GLN A 118 -17.28 -8.71 2.78
N PHE A 119 -16.76 -9.92 2.50
CA PHE A 119 -15.73 -10.55 3.35
C PHE A 119 -14.46 -9.71 3.47
N ARG A 120 -14.09 -8.95 2.43
CA ARG A 120 -12.98 -7.97 2.48
C ARG A 120 -13.30 -6.81 3.42
N LEU A 121 -14.51 -6.24 3.35
CA LEU A 121 -14.94 -5.17 4.25
C LEU A 121 -14.98 -5.63 5.71
N ASP A 122 -15.42 -6.87 5.93
CA ASP A 122 -15.55 -7.47 7.26
C ASP A 122 -14.22 -7.97 7.82
N GLY A 123 -13.11 -7.89 7.06
CA GLY A 123 -11.80 -8.37 7.48
C GLY A 123 -11.69 -9.90 7.59
N THR A 124 -12.63 -10.64 7.00
CA THR A 124 -12.77 -12.11 7.08
C THR A 124 -12.47 -12.83 5.76
N LEU A 125 -11.81 -12.13 4.83
CA LEU A 125 -11.46 -12.64 3.49
C LEU A 125 -10.64 -13.94 3.51
N VAL A 126 -9.68 -14.07 4.44
CA VAL A 126 -8.87 -15.30 4.59
C VAL A 126 -9.77 -16.50 4.87
N HIS A 127 -10.71 -16.36 5.80
CA HIS A 127 -11.64 -17.42 6.17
C HIS A 127 -12.58 -17.80 5.00
N CYS A 128 -13.05 -16.81 4.24
CA CYS A 128 -13.85 -17.02 3.04
C CYS A 128 -13.10 -17.89 2.01
N ILE A 129 -11.82 -17.58 1.74
CA ILE A 129 -11.00 -18.32 0.79
C ILE A 129 -10.78 -19.76 1.26
N GLN A 130 -10.45 -19.96 2.55
CA GLN A 130 -10.31 -21.30 3.13
C GLN A 130 -11.59 -22.11 2.96
N THR A 131 -12.73 -21.54 3.34
CA THR A 131 -14.03 -22.21 3.24
C THR A 131 -14.34 -22.66 1.81
N PHE A 132 -14.01 -21.82 0.82
CA PHE A 132 -14.19 -22.16 -0.59
C PHE A 132 -13.30 -23.34 -1.02
N TYR A 133 -11.99 -23.25 -0.78
CA TYR A 133 -11.05 -24.26 -1.25
C TYR A 133 -11.09 -25.56 -0.45
N ASP A 134 -11.46 -25.53 0.83
CA ASP A 134 -11.61 -26.73 1.65
C ASP A 134 -12.80 -27.59 1.18
N ALA A 135 -13.81 -26.98 0.56
CA ALA A 135 -14.91 -27.70 -0.08
C ALA A 135 -14.52 -28.36 -1.42
N VAL A 136 -13.42 -27.92 -2.05
CA VAL A 136 -12.89 -28.53 -3.28
C VAL A 136 -12.12 -29.82 -2.92
N PRO A 137 -12.28 -30.94 -3.66
CA PRO A 137 -11.49 -32.14 -3.45
C PRO A 137 -9.98 -31.85 -3.46
N GLU A 138 -9.22 -32.46 -2.56
CA GLU A 138 -7.80 -32.14 -2.33
C GLU A 138 -6.95 -32.16 -3.61
N ALA A 139 -7.17 -33.16 -4.48
CA ALA A 139 -6.48 -33.29 -5.76
C ALA A 139 -6.71 -32.11 -6.74
N ASN A 140 -7.76 -31.32 -6.54
CA ASN A 140 -8.19 -30.24 -7.42
C ASN A 140 -7.98 -28.84 -6.82
N ARG A 141 -7.44 -28.72 -5.60
CA ARG A 141 -7.25 -27.41 -4.93
C ARG A 141 -6.17 -26.54 -5.59
N GLY A 142 -5.22 -27.16 -6.29
CA GLY A 142 -4.14 -26.48 -6.99
C GLY A 142 -3.06 -25.90 -6.07
N GLU A 143 -1.93 -25.52 -6.67
CA GLU A 143 -0.76 -25.01 -5.93
C GLU A 143 -1.00 -23.64 -5.29
N CYS A 144 -1.87 -22.81 -5.88
CA CYS A 144 -2.18 -21.47 -5.37
C CYS A 144 -2.80 -21.53 -3.96
N TYR A 145 -3.59 -22.57 -3.65
CA TYR A 145 -4.17 -22.72 -2.31
C TYR A 145 -3.12 -23.12 -1.27
N SER A 146 -2.24 -24.08 -1.59
CA SER A 146 -1.11 -24.47 -0.74
C SER A 146 -0.13 -23.32 -0.49
N TRP A 147 0.07 -22.45 -1.50
CA TRP A 147 0.80 -21.19 -1.34
C TRP A 147 0.04 -20.21 -0.42
N PHE A 148 -1.27 -20.04 -0.60
CA PHE A 148 -2.10 -19.13 0.19
C PHE A 148 -2.08 -19.48 1.69
N LEU A 149 -2.14 -20.77 2.05
CA LEU A 149 -2.10 -21.21 3.45
C LEU A 149 -0.84 -20.72 4.20
N ARG A 150 0.28 -20.56 3.50
CA ARG A 150 1.54 -20.03 4.06
C ARG A 150 1.64 -18.50 4.00
N ASN A 151 0.80 -17.85 3.19
CA ASN A 151 0.90 -16.43 2.84
C ASN A 151 -0.38 -15.63 3.13
N GLN A 152 -1.19 -16.09 4.10
CA GLN A 152 -2.44 -15.43 4.49
C GLN A 152 -2.24 -13.97 4.94
N HIS A 153 -1.04 -13.65 5.43
CA HIS A 153 -0.66 -12.30 5.86
C HIS A 153 -0.82 -11.24 4.76
N LEU A 154 -0.72 -11.63 3.48
CA LEU A 154 -0.93 -10.73 2.34
C LEU A 154 -2.38 -10.28 2.16
N LEU A 155 -3.34 -10.96 2.79
CA LEU A 155 -4.78 -10.69 2.67
C LEU A 155 -5.41 -10.21 3.98
N MET A 156 -4.64 -10.15 5.06
CA MET A 156 -5.11 -9.57 6.32
C MET A 156 -5.34 -8.06 6.17
N PRO A 157 -6.33 -7.48 6.87
CA PRO A 157 -6.53 -6.04 6.88
C PRO A 157 -5.30 -5.35 7.50
N PRO A 158 -4.84 -4.21 6.94
CA PRO A 158 -3.78 -3.43 7.56
C PRO A 158 -4.26 -2.87 8.91
N GLN A 159 -3.35 -2.74 9.88
CA GLN A 159 -3.69 -2.15 11.19
C GLN A 159 -4.05 -0.67 11.10
N PHE A 160 -3.49 0.01 10.10
CA PHE A 160 -3.82 1.39 9.78
C PHE A 160 -4.71 1.41 8.56
N ASN A 161 -5.86 2.06 8.67
CA ASN A 161 -6.64 2.37 7.49
C ASN A 161 -5.88 3.46 6.74
N ASP A 162 -5.13 3.03 5.73
CA ASP A 162 -4.28 3.92 4.98
C ASP A 162 -5.16 4.83 4.11
N ILE A 163 -5.52 5.98 4.66
CA ILE A 163 -6.14 7.12 3.98
C ILE A 163 -5.19 7.75 2.94
N SER A 164 -4.05 7.12 2.62
CA SER A 164 -3.04 7.64 1.68
C SER A 164 -3.56 7.93 0.28
N TYR A 165 -4.65 7.27 -0.10
CA TYR A 165 -5.30 7.41 -1.41
C TYR A 165 -6.47 8.37 -1.41
N GLU A 166 -6.69 9.12 -0.33
CA GLU A 166 -7.22 10.45 -0.55
C GLU A 166 -6.13 11.21 -1.31
N VAL A 167 -6.22 11.09 -2.63
CA VAL A 167 -5.55 11.88 -3.64
C VAL A 167 -5.49 13.28 -3.09
N LEU A 168 -4.31 13.89 -3.08
CA LEU A 168 -4.26 15.33 -2.88
C LEU A 168 -5.10 15.91 -4.00
N ASP A 169 -6.32 16.24 -3.65
CA ASP A 169 -7.32 16.69 -4.58
C ASP A 169 -6.94 18.09 -5.05
N ASP A 170 -7.69 18.55 -6.04
CA ASP A 170 -7.47 19.87 -6.60
C ASP A 170 -7.65 20.96 -5.53
N ASP A 171 -8.45 20.73 -4.48
CA ASP A 171 -8.60 21.63 -3.33
C ASP A 171 -7.34 21.69 -2.45
N ALA A 172 -6.74 20.54 -2.10
CA ALA A 172 -5.49 20.48 -1.35
C ALA A 172 -4.32 21.08 -2.15
N LEU A 173 -4.31 20.88 -3.47
CA LEU A 173 -3.37 21.53 -4.39
C LEU A 173 -3.53 23.05 -4.35
N GLN A 174 -4.76 23.57 -4.51
CA GLN A 174 -5.04 24.99 -4.51
C GLN A 174 -4.68 25.65 -3.17
N HIS A 175 -5.05 25.01 -2.06
CA HIS A 175 -4.79 25.53 -0.72
C HIS A 175 -3.29 25.62 -0.43
N ALA A 176 -2.52 24.58 -0.74
CA ALA A 176 -1.08 24.63 -0.56
C ALA A 176 -0.41 25.63 -1.50
N TRP A 177 -0.87 25.74 -2.75
CA TRP A 177 -0.37 26.74 -3.70
C TRP A 177 -0.54 28.16 -3.16
N TRP A 178 -1.73 28.49 -2.67
CA TRP A 178 -2.00 29.77 -2.03
C TRP A 178 -1.15 29.98 -0.78
N PHE A 179 -1.03 28.95 0.08
CA PHE A 179 -0.23 29.01 1.30
C PHE A 179 1.24 29.36 1.03
N ILE A 180 1.83 28.84 -0.05
CA ILE A 180 3.23 29.13 -0.41
C ILE A 180 3.41 30.46 -1.16
N GLY A 181 2.35 31.26 -1.32
CA GLY A 181 2.37 32.58 -1.97
C GLY A 181 1.96 32.57 -3.45
N GLY A 182 1.40 31.47 -3.95
CA GLY A 182 0.79 31.39 -5.28
C GLY A 182 -0.50 32.21 -5.39
N SER A 183 -0.90 32.55 -6.61
CA SER A 183 -2.13 33.33 -6.81
C SER A 183 -3.37 32.49 -6.54
N ALA A 184 -4.33 33.04 -5.79
CA ALA A 184 -5.63 32.41 -5.58
C ALA A 184 -6.47 32.29 -6.87
N SER A 185 -6.12 33.06 -7.91
CA SER A 185 -6.77 33.02 -9.22
C SER A 185 -6.21 31.96 -10.16
N ASP A 186 -5.07 31.34 -9.84
CA ASP A 186 -4.49 30.30 -10.69
C ASP A 186 -5.38 29.05 -10.65
N THR A 187 -5.71 28.52 -11.82
CA THR A 187 -6.46 27.26 -11.97
C THR A 187 -5.57 26.07 -11.65
N THR A 188 -6.16 24.91 -11.31
CA THR A 188 -5.39 23.69 -11.00
C THR A 188 -4.50 23.24 -12.15
N THR A 189 -4.92 23.46 -13.40
CA THR A 189 -4.12 23.22 -14.60
C THR A 189 -2.90 24.14 -14.68
N GLU A 190 -3.06 25.43 -14.39
CA GLU A 190 -1.94 26.39 -14.37
C GLU A 190 -0.97 26.10 -13.21
N ILE A 191 -1.50 25.71 -12.05
CA ILE A 191 -0.67 25.30 -10.92
C ILE A 191 0.15 24.07 -11.30
N LYS A 192 -0.48 23.02 -11.87
CA LYS A 192 0.20 21.80 -12.33
C LYS A 192 1.28 22.13 -13.36
N SER A 193 1.03 23.03 -14.31
CA SER A 193 2.03 23.41 -15.32
C SER A 193 3.21 24.19 -14.74
N ARG A 194 2.98 25.06 -13.74
CA ARG A 194 4.05 25.81 -13.04
C ARG A 194 4.89 24.94 -12.12
N ILE A 195 4.30 23.91 -11.53
CA ILE A 195 4.97 22.97 -10.64
C ILE A 195 5.72 21.89 -11.42
N GLN A 196 5.23 21.48 -12.60
CA GLN A 196 5.85 20.44 -13.43
C GLN A 196 7.37 20.58 -13.67
N PRO A 197 7.96 21.77 -13.90
CA PRO A 197 9.41 21.91 -14.11
C PRO A 197 10.23 21.91 -12.82
N TRP A 198 9.62 21.75 -11.65
CA TRP A 198 10.35 21.79 -10.37
C TRP A 198 11.25 20.55 -10.19
N PRO A 199 12.37 20.70 -9.47
CA PRO A 199 13.17 19.54 -9.08
C PRO A 199 12.39 18.65 -8.10
N GLU A 200 12.72 17.36 -8.07
CA GLU A 200 12.02 16.36 -7.27
C GLU A 200 11.97 16.74 -5.77
N GLU A 201 13.04 17.30 -5.23
CA GLU A 201 13.12 17.76 -3.83
C GLU A 201 12.11 18.87 -3.53
N LYS A 202 11.85 19.76 -4.50
CA LYS A 202 10.87 20.84 -4.36
C LYS A 202 9.45 20.29 -4.44
N HIS A 203 9.21 19.31 -5.31
CA HIS A 203 7.95 18.55 -5.32
C HIS A 203 7.69 17.85 -3.99
N ARG A 204 8.69 17.19 -3.40
CA ARG A 204 8.58 16.55 -2.08
C ARG A 204 8.22 17.55 -0.98
N CYS A 205 8.87 18.71 -0.95
CA CYS A 205 8.56 19.78 0.00
C CYS A 205 7.12 20.27 -0.18
N PHE A 206 6.69 20.52 -1.41
CA PHE A 206 5.33 20.98 -1.70
C PHE A 206 4.27 19.94 -1.29
N LYS A 207 4.51 18.68 -1.65
CA LYS A 207 3.68 17.54 -1.24
C LYS A 207 3.55 17.46 0.27
N PHE A 208 4.65 17.62 1.00
CA PHE A 208 4.63 17.63 2.45
C PHE A 208 3.82 18.80 3.04
N ILE A 209 3.91 20.01 2.45
CA ILE A 209 3.04 21.14 2.84
C ILE A 209 1.56 20.81 2.63
N GLN A 210 1.19 20.21 1.49
CA GLN A 210 -0.19 19.78 1.25
C GLN A 210 -0.70 18.82 2.33
N LEU A 211 0.14 17.87 2.77
CA LEU A 211 -0.20 16.95 3.86
C LEU A 211 -0.28 17.67 5.21
N LEU A 212 0.65 18.59 5.49
CA LEU A 212 0.77 19.31 6.75
C LEU A 212 -0.43 20.22 7.05
N LEU A 213 -1.00 20.82 5.99
CA LEU A 213 -2.16 21.71 6.09
C LEU A 213 -3.49 20.96 6.24
N ARG A 214 -3.50 19.64 6.07
CA ARG A 214 -4.72 18.84 6.18
C ARG A 214 -5.06 18.57 7.64
N ALA A 215 -6.23 19.02 8.07
CA ALA A 215 -6.71 18.83 9.43
C ALA A 215 -6.81 17.34 9.78
N GLY A 216 -6.23 16.96 10.94
CA GLY A 216 -6.27 15.59 11.46
C GLY A 216 -5.39 14.58 10.73
N PHE A 217 -4.62 14.99 9.72
CA PHE A 217 -3.74 14.08 8.99
C PHE A 217 -2.56 13.62 9.85
N ARG A 218 -2.17 12.34 9.68
CA ARG A 218 -0.98 11.73 10.30
C ARG A 218 -0.22 10.95 9.24
N LEU A 219 1.11 11.03 9.30
CA LEU A 219 1.96 10.23 8.42
C LEU A 219 1.95 8.77 8.86
N SER A 220 1.87 7.87 7.88
CA SER A 220 2.07 6.43 8.08
C SER A 220 3.45 6.03 7.57
N PRO A 221 4.03 4.93 8.05
CA PRO A 221 5.25 4.36 7.48
C PRO A 221 5.13 4.06 5.98
N ASP A 222 3.91 3.90 5.47
CA ASP A 222 3.67 3.68 4.05
C ASP A 222 3.90 4.90 3.15
N ARG A 223 4.09 6.08 3.75
CA ARG A 223 4.38 7.34 3.05
C ARG A 223 5.88 7.59 3.01
N PRO A 224 6.48 7.94 1.86
CA PRO A 224 7.88 8.33 1.78
C PRO A 224 8.19 9.56 2.65
N GLU A 225 7.21 10.46 2.84
CA GLU A 225 7.35 11.65 3.66
C GLU A 225 7.60 11.34 5.14
N TRP A 226 7.16 10.17 5.64
CA TRP A 226 7.45 9.74 7.02
C TRP A 226 8.94 9.55 7.25
N LEU A 227 9.66 9.02 6.26
CA LEU A 227 11.11 8.94 6.29
C LEU A 227 11.76 10.29 5.95
N GLN A 228 11.35 10.92 4.84
CA GLN A 228 12.00 12.12 4.30
C GLN A 228 11.94 13.33 5.25
N PHE A 229 10.93 13.43 6.10
CA PHE A 229 10.80 14.51 7.08
C PHE A 229 11.08 14.05 8.52
N GLY A 230 11.78 12.92 8.69
CA GLY A 230 12.35 12.51 9.97
C GLY A 230 11.37 11.91 10.98
N PHE A 231 10.09 11.75 10.64
CA PHE A 231 9.10 11.12 11.52
C PHE A 231 9.45 9.67 11.86
N CYS A 232 10.15 8.97 10.95
CA CYS A 232 10.74 7.64 11.20
C CYS A 232 11.67 7.60 12.43
N GLY A 233 12.25 8.73 12.84
CA GLY A 233 13.08 8.85 14.05
C GLY A 233 12.30 8.93 15.36
N CYS A 234 10.98 9.17 15.30
CA CYS A 234 10.14 9.21 16.49
C CYS A 234 9.94 7.82 17.10
N LYS A 235 9.83 7.77 18.43
CA LYS A 235 9.59 6.55 19.21
C LYS A 235 8.14 6.38 19.66
N SER A 236 7.33 7.43 19.53
CA SER A 236 5.94 7.44 19.99
C SER A 236 5.10 8.45 19.21
N ASP A 237 3.80 8.22 19.17
CA ASP A 237 2.80 9.16 18.64
C ASP A 237 2.91 10.56 19.24
N ALA A 238 3.30 10.66 20.52
CA ALA A 238 3.48 11.94 21.19
C ALA A 238 4.69 12.71 20.62
N GLU A 239 5.77 12.03 20.26
CA GLU A 239 6.90 12.63 19.57
C GLU A 239 6.54 13.05 18.15
N GLU A 240 5.84 12.20 17.40
CA GLU A 240 5.38 12.53 16.04
C GLU A 240 4.45 13.75 16.05
N THR A 241 3.52 13.80 17.01
CA THR A 241 2.59 14.95 17.18
C THR A 241 3.35 16.25 17.48
N ARG A 242 4.38 16.18 18.33
CA ARG A 242 5.24 17.35 18.62
C ARG A 242 6.03 17.79 17.40
N LEU A 243 6.60 16.86 16.65
CA LEU A 243 7.35 17.15 15.42
C LEU A 243 6.44 17.76 14.35
N TRP A 244 5.22 17.20 14.17
CA TRP A 244 4.19 17.74 13.28
C TRP A 244 3.84 19.19 13.62
N ALA A 245 3.56 19.46 14.90
CA ALA A 245 3.25 20.81 15.38
C ALA A 245 4.43 21.78 15.17
N ALA A 246 5.67 21.31 15.34
CA ALA A 246 6.86 22.11 15.08
C ALA A 246 7.00 22.45 13.59
N TYR A 247 6.82 21.49 12.69
CA TYR A 247 6.78 21.74 11.24
C TYR A 247 5.71 22.76 10.88
N LEU A 248 4.48 22.63 11.39
CA LEU A 248 3.38 23.56 11.10
C LEU A 248 3.70 25.00 11.54
N LYS A 249 4.35 25.16 12.70
CA LYS A 249 4.84 26.47 13.16
C LYS A 249 5.94 27.01 12.25
N LEU A 250 6.90 26.16 11.87
CA LEU A 250 8.03 26.55 11.04
C LEU A 250 7.56 27.04 9.67
N VAL A 251 6.74 26.27 8.96
CA VAL A 251 6.31 26.60 7.59
C VAL A 251 5.41 27.84 7.52
N ARG A 252 4.83 28.26 8.65
CA ARG A 252 4.10 29.54 8.78
C ARG A 252 5.02 30.73 9.05
N ALA A 253 6.24 30.47 9.51
CA ALA A 253 7.21 31.51 9.87
C ALA A 253 8.21 31.79 8.73
N VAL A 254 8.41 30.86 7.79
CA VAL A 254 9.38 30.96 6.70
C VAL A 254 8.71 30.92 5.34
N THR A 255 9.38 31.44 4.31
CA THR A 255 8.90 31.26 2.93
C THR A 255 9.09 29.81 2.45
N PHE A 256 8.31 29.40 1.45
CA PHE A 256 8.46 28.07 0.86
C PHE A 256 9.85 27.82 0.28
N ASP A 257 10.45 28.81 -0.38
CA ASP A 257 11.81 28.67 -0.90
C ASP A 257 12.85 28.54 0.22
N GLN A 258 12.70 29.24 1.35
CA GLN A 258 13.57 29.05 2.52
C GLN A 258 13.45 27.63 3.08
N PHE A 259 12.23 27.11 3.21
CA PHE A 259 11.97 25.74 3.65
C PHE A 259 12.58 24.71 2.69
N TYR A 260 12.30 24.84 1.40
CA TYR A 260 12.85 23.98 0.34
C TYR A 260 14.38 24.00 0.31
N HIS A 261 14.99 25.19 0.38
CA HIS A 261 16.45 25.30 0.39
C HIS A 261 17.06 24.66 1.62
N ALA A 262 16.43 24.79 2.80
CA ALA A 262 16.90 24.12 4.01
C ALA A 262 16.77 22.59 3.89
N TYR A 263 15.67 22.08 3.33
CA TYR A 263 15.52 20.66 3.04
C TYR A 263 16.59 20.16 2.08
N ASN A 264 16.74 20.81 0.91
CA ASN A 264 17.71 20.41 -0.11
C ASN A 264 19.17 20.50 0.37
N LYS A 265 19.46 21.37 1.36
CA LYS A 265 20.78 21.51 1.96
C LYS A 265 20.98 20.66 3.23
N SER A 266 20.02 19.83 3.61
CA SER A 266 20.09 19.04 4.85
C SER A 266 20.28 19.90 6.10
N SER A 267 19.73 21.12 6.07
CA SER A 267 19.87 22.13 7.11
C SER A 267 18.54 22.51 7.76
N LEU A 268 17.52 21.65 7.63
CA LEU A 268 16.26 21.78 8.37
C LEU A 268 16.50 21.90 9.89
N PRO A 269 17.34 21.09 10.55
CA PRO A 269 17.59 21.24 12.00
C PRO A 269 18.10 22.64 12.38
N THR A 270 18.95 23.23 11.55
CA THR A 270 19.45 24.60 11.73
C THR A 270 18.32 25.61 11.55
N LEU A 271 17.48 25.44 10.53
CA LEU A 271 16.32 26.31 10.28
C LEU A 271 15.31 26.26 11.45
N PHE A 272 15.04 25.07 11.99
CA PHE A 272 14.22 24.86 13.18
C PHE A 272 14.79 25.61 14.40
N SER A 273 16.09 25.45 14.64
CA SER A 273 16.77 26.10 15.78
C SER A 273 16.75 27.63 15.67
N ALA A 274 16.95 28.17 14.45
CA ALA A 274 16.88 29.62 14.19
C ALA A 274 15.50 30.23 14.46
N HIS A 275 14.44 29.43 14.44
CA HIS A 275 13.06 29.87 14.73
C HIS A 275 12.59 29.46 16.14
N GLY A 276 13.51 29.12 17.04
CA GLY A 276 13.17 28.77 18.43
C GLY A 276 12.44 27.44 18.58
N LEU A 277 12.58 26.53 17.61
CA LEU A 277 11.94 25.22 17.60
C LEU A 277 13.00 24.08 17.50
N PRO A 278 14.01 24.03 18.38
CA PRO A 278 15.12 23.10 18.23
C PRO A 278 14.65 21.65 18.28
N ILE A 279 15.11 20.84 17.31
CA ILE A 279 14.91 19.40 17.31
C ILE A 279 15.94 18.77 18.24
N THR A 280 15.49 18.08 19.28
CA THR A 280 16.36 17.45 20.29
C THR A 280 16.45 15.93 20.14
N ASN A 281 15.56 15.31 19.36
CA ASN A 281 15.60 13.87 19.14
C ASN A 281 16.79 13.52 18.22
N PRO A 282 17.79 12.73 18.69
CA PRO A 282 18.99 12.43 17.93
C PRO A 282 18.72 11.62 16.66
N PHE A 283 17.65 10.82 16.62
CA PHE A 283 17.26 10.03 15.45
C PHE A 283 16.64 10.91 14.36
N VAL A 284 15.82 11.89 14.75
CA VAL A 284 15.28 12.88 13.82
C VAL A 284 16.42 13.73 13.24
N LEU A 285 17.39 14.11 14.09
CA LEU A 285 18.60 14.83 13.65
C LEU A 285 19.45 14.00 12.67
N ASP A 286 19.66 12.72 12.95
CA ASP A 286 20.38 11.80 12.06
C ASP A 286 19.75 11.74 10.67
N ILE A 287 18.42 11.59 10.60
CA ILE A 287 17.69 11.53 9.33
C ILE A 287 17.75 12.87 8.60
N LEU A 288 17.44 13.98 9.28
CA LEU A 288 17.34 15.29 8.63
C LEU A 288 18.71 15.91 8.29
N GLY A 289 19.77 15.49 8.96
CA GLY A 289 21.14 15.91 8.67
C GLY A 289 21.71 15.30 7.38
N ASP A 290 21.21 14.12 6.99
CA ASP A 290 21.67 13.42 5.80
C ASP A 290 20.68 13.49 4.60
N THR A 291 19.39 13.79 4.86
CA THR A 291 18.33 13.86 3.83
C THR A 291 18.41 15.18 3.04
N PRO A 292 18.17 15.21 1.69
CA PRO A 292 17.76 14.10 0.82
C PRO A 292 18.91 13.29 0.21
N ARG A 293 20.16 13.51 0.64
CA ARG A 293 21.36 13.02 -0.07
C ARG A 293 21.72 11.58 0.24
N ARG A 294 21.74 11.17 1.52
CA ARG A 294 22.19 9.81 1.90
C ARG A 294 21.59 9.33 3.20
N THR A 295 20.42 8.71 3.17
CA THR A 295 19.82 8.13 4.38
C THR A 295 20.44 6.77 4.70
N LYS A 296 20.78 6.52 5.96
CA LYS A 296 21.26 5.20 6.43
C LYS A 296 20.20 4.12 6.16
N SER A 297 20.62 2.96 5.69
CA SER A 297 19.72 1.88 5.23
C SER A 297 18.79 1.37 6.33
N VAL A 298 19.15 1.53 7.60
CA VAL A 298 18.32 1.10 8.73
C VAL A 298 17.01 1.88 8.84
N TRP A 299 16.97 3.10 8.31
CA TRP A 299 15.74 3.89 8.30
C TRP A 299 14.76 3.38 7.24
N SER A 300 15.26 2.93 6.09
CA SER A 300 14.48 2.19 5.10
C SER A 300 14.01 0.85 5.66
N LEU A 301 14.84 0.18 6.48
CA LEU A 301 14.45 -1.06 7.16
C LEU A 301 13.29 -0.81 8.14
N LYS A 302 13.39 0.23 8.96
CA LYS A 302 12.32 0.60 9.90
C LYS A 302 11.04 0.93 9.16
N GLN A 303 11.12 1.69 8.06
CA GLN A 303 9.97 1.97 7.21
C GLN A 303 9.33 0.70 6.65
N PHE A 304 10.13 -0.21 6.08
CA PHE A 304 9.64 -1.48 5.54
C PHE A 304 9.05 -2.40 6.60
N ALA A 305 9.64 -2.47 7.80
CA ALA A 305 9.15 -3.33 8.88
C ALA A 305 7.82 -2.85 9.47
N LEU A 306 7.56 -1.54 9.44
CA LEU A 306 6.36 -0.93 10.01
C LEU A 306 5.26 -0.66 8.99
N GLY A 307 5.61 -0.47 7.71
CA GLY A 307 4.68 -0.25 6.61
C GLY A 307 4.07 -1.54 6.06
N TYR A 308 2.86 -1.44 5.51
CA TYR A 308 2.12 -2.57 4.93
C TYR A 308 2.33 -2.70 3.42
N TYR A 309 2.58 -1.58 2.73
CA TYR A 309 2.65 -1.48 1.27
C TYR A 309 4.06 -1.15 0.76
N GLN A 310 5.04 -1.10 1.66
CA GLN A 310 6.43 -0.88 1.30
C GLN A 310 6.97 -2.04 0.45
N GLN A 311 7.70 -1.67 -0.60
CA GLN A 311 8.43 -2.63 -1.43
C GLN A 311 9.85 -2.78 -0.91
N LEU A 312 10.44 -3.96 -1.14
CA LEU A 312 11.85 -4.19 -0.86
C LEU A 312 12.73 -3.26 -1.72
N ALA A 313 13.43 -2.35 -1.04
CA ALA A 313 14.42 -1.48 -1.66
C ALA A 313 15.80 -2.16 -1.72
N ALA A 314 16.63 -1.76 -2.67
CA ALA A 314 17.98 -2.31 -2.87
C ALA A 314 18.84 -2.38 -1.60
N PRO A 315 18.86 -1.37 -0.70
CA PRO A 315 19.62 -1.46 0.54
C PRO A 315 19.16 -2.60 1.46
N LEU A 316 17.87 -2.96 1.44
CA LEU A 316 17.33 -4.03 2.29
C LEU A 316 17.76 -5.41 1.81
N LEU A 317 17.88 -5.57 0.50
CA LEU A 317 18.39 -6.79 -0.11
C LEU A 317 19.85 -7.03 0.26
N ALA A 318 20.64 -5.97 0.40
CA ALA A 318 22.06 -6.04 0.73
C ALA A 318 22.37 -6.17 2.24
N ASP A 319 21.70 -5.38 3.08
CA ASP A 319 22.16 -5.09 4.45
C ASP A 319 21.41 -5.87 5.54
N TYR A 320 20.20 -6.37 5.25
CA TYR A 320 19.32 -6.93 6.29
C TYR A 320 18.79 -8.31 5.98
N GLY A 321 19.49 -9.03 5.09
CA GLY A 321 19.23 -10.44 4.82
C GLY A 321 18.02 -10.74 3.93
N PHE A 322 17.27 -9.73 3.48
CA PHE A 322 16.13 -9.94 2.58
C PHE A 322 16.56 -10.49 1.21
N GLY A 323 17.77 -10.17 0.75
CA GLY A 323 18.31 -10.74 -0.49
C GLY A 323 18.59 -12.24 -0.42
N ASN A 324 18.65 -12.81 0.79
CA ASN A 324 18.85 -14.24 1.02
C ASN A 324 17.53 -15.00 1.18
N CYS A 325 16.39 -14.31 1.21
CA CYS A 325 15.07 -14.95 1.31
C CYS A 325 14.68 -15.58 -0.03
N GLY A 326 14.29 -16.86 -0.01
CA GLY A 326 13.87 -17.58 -1.22
C GLY A 326 12.36 -17.47 -1.54
N ASP A 327 11.56 -17.06 -0.57
CA ASP A 327 10.10 -17.02 -0.68
C ASP A 327 9.46 -15.91 0.17
N GLU A 328 8.18 -15.65 -0.09
CA GLU A 328 7.38 -14.60 0.53
C GLU A 328 7.16 -14.84 2.03
N GLU A 329 6.99 -16.09 2.45
CA GLU A 329 6.82 -16.49 3.85
C GLU A 329 8.07 -16.13 4.67
N THR A 330 9.25 -16.37 4.11
CA THR A 330 10.54 -16.06 4.74
C THR A 330 10.76 -14.55 4.79
N ILE A 331 10.42 -13.81 3.73
CA ILE A 331 10.45 -12.33 3.73
C ILE A 331 9.56 -11.79 4.85
N TYR A 332 8.31 -12.24 4.92
CA TYR A 332 7.38 -11.81 5.95
C TYR A 332 7.86 -12.14 7.35
N SER A 333 8.36 -13.36 7.57
CA SER A 333 8.88 -13.79 8.87
C SER A 333 10.06 -12.93 9.33
N LEU A 334 10.97 -12.59 8.40
CA LEU A 334 12.10 -11.70 8.68
C LEU A 334 11.64 -10.26 8.94
N GLN A 335 10.67 -9.76 8.17
CA GLN A 335 10.03 -8.47 8.41
C GLN A 335 9.42 -8.40 9.82
N GLN A 336 8.75 -9.46 10.27
CA GLN A 336 8.17 -9.51 11.62
C GLN A 336 9.24 -9.50 12.72
N ILE A 337 10.40 -10.13 12.52
CA ILE A 337 11.51 -10.04 13.48
C ILE A 337 11.95 -8.58 13.64
N TYR A 338 12.18 -7.86 12.54
CA TYR A 338 12.55 -6.44 12.60
C TYR A 338 11.44 -5.57 13.18
N ARG A 339 10.17 -5.86 12.88
CA ARG A 339 9.03 -5.17 13.51
C ARG A 339 9.08 -5.31 15.03
N LYS A 340 9.31 -6.51 15.56
CA LYS A 340 9.44 -6.74 17.02
C LYS A 340 10.61 -5.97 17.62
N ILE A 341 11.74 -5.91 16.91
CA ILE A 341 12.92 -5.16 17.36
C ILE A 341 12.59 -3.66 17.51
N PHE A 342 11.89 -3.07 16.54
CA PHE A 342 11.56 -1.64 16.60
C PHE A 342 10.40 -1.31 17.53
N VAL A 343 9.40 -2.19 17.63
CA VAL A 343 8.16 -1.92 18.38
C VAL A 343 8.23 -2.46 19.81
N GLU A 344 8.52 -3.75 19.98
CA GLU A 344 8.47 -4.42 21.28
C GLU A 344 9.75 -4.14 22.10
N ALA A 345 10.92 -4.27 21.48
CA ALA A 345 12.19 -4.02 22.16
C ALA A 345 12.58 -2.54 22.20
N ASN A 346 11.90 -1.68 21.42
CA ASN A 346 12.20 -0.25 21.26
C ASN A 346 13.70 0.01 21.01
N ALA A 347 14.32 -0.86 20.21
CA ALA A 347 15.76 -0.88 20.00
C ALA A 347 16.24 0.38 19.26
N ASN A 348 17.49 0.76 19.51
CA ASN A 348 18.13 1.86 18.80
C ASN A 348 18.42 1.45 17.33
N PRO A 349 17.82 2.10 16.32
CA PRO A 349 18.07 1.75 14.92
C PRO A 349 19.55 1.91 14.53
N LEU A 350 20.26 2.89 15.10
CA LEU A 350 21.65 3.13 14.76
C LEU A 350 22.59 2.02 15.27
N THR A 351 22.29 1.37 16.40
CA THR A 351 23.09 0.24 16.87
C THR A 351 22.87 -1.00 16.02
N LEU A 352 21.64 -1.18 15.49
CA LEU A 352 21.34 -2.24 14.53
C LEU A 352 22.07 -2.00 13.20
N HIS A 353 22.16 -0.75 12.74
CA HIS A 353 22.93 -0.38 11.57
C HIS A 353 24.43 -0.69 11.76
N GLU A 354 25.00 -0.32 12.90
CA GLU A 354 26.40 -0.63 13.22
C GLU A 354 26.65 -2.13 13.27
N ALA A 355 25.76 -2.90 13.90
CA ALA A 355 25.85 -4.36 13.93
C ALA A 355 25.77 -4.98 12.52
N CYS A 356 24.95 -4.41 11.63
CA CYS A 356 24.91 -4.76 10.22
C CYS A 356 26.28 -4.49 9.57
N LEU A 357 26.83 -3.27 9.68
CA LEU A 357 28.12 -2.92 9.08
C LEU A 357 29.26 -3.82 9.54
N GLN A 358 29.23 -4.30 10.80
CA GLN A 358 30.21 -5.21 11.37
C GLN A 358 29.98 -6.71 11.03
N GLY A 359 28.93 -7.05 10.28
CA GLY A 359 28.57 -8.44 9.99
C GLY A 359 28.08 -9.24 11.21
N LYS A 360 27.62 -8.54 12.26
CA LYS A 360 27.14 -9.12 13.54
C LYS A 360 25.62 -9.04 13.69
N LEU A 361 24.91 -8.93 12.57
CA LEU A 361 23.46 -8.69 12.53
C LEU A 361 22.69 -9.73 13.35
N PHE A 362 22.93 -11.03 13.11
CA PHE A 362 22.23 -12.10 13.83
C PHE A 362 22.48 -12.09 15.35
N GLU A 363 23.74 -11.91 15.76
CA GLU A 363 24.10 -11.89 17.19
C GLU A 363 23.45 -10.71 17.92
N HIS A 364 23.38 -9.55 17.25
CA HIS A 364 22.71 -8.38 17.81
C HIS A 364 21.19 -8.56 17.88
N THR A 365 20.54 -9.08 16.84
CA THR A 365 19.08 -9.29 16.83
C THR A 365 18.63 -10.30 17.90
N LYS A 366 19.43 -11.34 18.15
CA LYS A 366 19.17 -12.35 19.19
C LYS A 366 19.19 -11.79 20.62
N GLN A 367 19.93 -10.71 20.86
CA GLN A 367 19.93 -10.02 22.16
C GLN A 367 18.65 -9.20 22.39
N LEU A 368 17.96 -8.82 21.32
CA LEU A 368 16.80 -7.92 21.35
C LEU A 368 15.47 -8.68 21.30
N THR A 369 15.42 -9.82 20.61
CA THR A 369 14.21 -10.63 20.49
C THR A 369 14.53 -12.11 20.25
N ARG A 370 13.52 -12.97 20.39
CA ARG A 370 13.66 -14.39 20.07
C ARG A 370 13.72 -14.58 18.56
N VAL A 371 14.88 -15.03 18.08
CA VAL A 371 15.12 -15.33 16.67
C VAL A 371 15.40 -16.82 16.50
N ASP A 372 14.76 -17.46 15.52
CA ASP A 372 14.98 -18.86 15.18
C ASP A 372 16.37 -19.04 14.53
N PRO A 373 17.14 -20.09 14.88
CA PRO A 373 18.44 -20.39 14.25
C PRO A 373 18.40 -20.46 12.71
N LYS A 374 17.25 -20.76 12.09
CA LYS A 374 17.11 -20.76 10.63
C LYS A 374 17.43 -19.41 9.98
N PHE A 375 17.36 -18.29 10.72
CA PHE A 375 17.67 -16.96 10.23
C PHE A 375 19.17 -16.61 10.24
N VAL A 376 20.04 -17.47 10.82
CA VAL A 376 21.51 -17.25 10.84
C VAL A 376 22.07 -17.13 9.44
N SER A 377 21.64 -18.01 8.52
CA SER A 377 22.10 -18.00 7.13
C SER A 377 21.54 -16.79 6.36
N LEU A 378 20.36 -16.30 6.74
CA LEU A 378 19.67 -15.19 6.09
C LEU A 378 20.26 -13.84 6.48
N MET A 379 20.62 -13.64 7.76
CA MET A 379 21.14 -12.36 8.27
C MET A 379 22.65 -12.18 8.03
N LYS A 380 23.10 -12.47 6.80
CA LYS A 380 24.47 -12.26 6.33
C LYS A 380 24.49 -11.23 5.22
N ASN A 381 25.38 -10.25 5.32
CA ASN A 381 25.55 -9.25 4.27
C ASN A 381 26.20 -9.89 3.04
N ILE A 382 25.77 -9.45 1.86
CA ILE A 382 26.28 -9.94 0.57
C ILE A 382 27.67 -9.34 0.27
N HIS A 383 27.98 -8.19 0.87
CA HIS A 383 29.24 -7.48 0.68
C HIS A 383 30.25 -7.79 1.80
N PRO A 384 31.57 -7.78 1.49
CA PRO A 384 32.59 -7.96 2.51
C PRO A 384 32.45 -6.87 3.58
N VAL A 385 32.52 -7.30 4.84
CA VAL A 385 32.52 -6.42 6.01
C VAL A 385 33.71 -5.47 5.87
N GLU A 386 33.46 -4.16 5.87
CA GLU A 386 34.55 -3.18 6.00
C GLU A 386 35.25 -3.48 7.32
N GLN A 387 36.44 -4.06 7.26
CA GLN A 387 37.29 -4.19 8.44
C GLN A 387 37.63 -2.78 8.86
N SER A 388 37.02 -2.33 9.96
CA SER A 388 37.43 -1.13 10.67
C SER A 388 38.91 -1.31 10.96
N SER A 389 39.74 -0.60 10.18
CA SER A 389 41.17 -0.53 10.45
C SER A 389 41.30 0.16 11.81
N THR A 390 41.94 -0.55 12.73
CA THR A 390 42.26 -0.18 14.12
C THR A 390 42.63 1.27 14.36
#